data_AF-A0AAD1H8B9-F1
#
_entry.id   AF-A0AAD1H8B9-F1
#
_cell.length_a   1.000
_cell.length_b   1.000
_cell.length_c   1.000
_cell.angle_alpha   90.00
_cell.angle_beta   90.00
_cell.angle_gamma   90.00
#
_symmetry.space_group_name_H-M   'P 1'
#
loop_
_entity.id
_entity.type
_entity.pdbx_description
1 polymer ?
#
loop_
_entity_poly.entity_id
_entity_poly.type
_entity_poly.pdbx_seq_one_letter_code
_entity_poly.pdbx_strand_id
1 'polypeptide(L)'
;MEAIPAEQDHQIFDHLLAAGTTAGQRWNWVGRRNGEALIEIETLWTVGGEYPGHWPKPAHGWTLTIEGDPSMRTHSMSLASFTRDATIEEHVRSASVATGMQILNAVPAVCEAPPGFASTLPLIRSHTGSGDCTGVNGYCRRVTKKEVRAATVTSARKRGCDCLRYITLW
;
A
#
# COMPACT_ATOMS: atom_id res chain seq x y z
N MET A 1 -15.40 0.68 1.39
CA MET A 1 -15.25 1.81 0.46
C MET A 1 -16.05 2.97 1.03
N GLU A 2 -15.49 4.16 0.99
CA GLU A 2 -16.15 5.42 1.30
C GLU A 2 -15.92 6.36 0.11
N ALA A 3 -16.94 7.08 -0.33
CA ALA A 3 -16.85 8.03 -1.43
C ALA A 3 -17.41 9.36 -0.98
N ILE A 4 -16.82 10.45 -1.46
CA ILE A 4 -17.22 11.83 -1.13
C ILE A 4 -17.66 12.56 -2.40
N PRO A 5 -18.74 13.35 -2.34
CA PRO A 5 -19.13 14.24 -3.43
C PRO A 5 -18.21 15.47 -3.47
N ALA A 6 -18.12 16.09 -4.64
CA ALA A 6 -17.57 17.43 -4.83
C ALA A 6 -18.48 18.44 -4.13
N GLU A 7 -17.93 19.31 -3.28
CA GLU A 7 -18.67 20.39 -2.62
C GLU A 7 -19.06 21.50 -3.62
N GLN A 8 -18.26 21.68 -4.68
CA GLN A 8 -18.47 22.66 -5.75
C GLN A 8 -18.03 22.13 -7.12
N ASP A 9 -18.28 22.89 -8.18
CA ASP A 9 -17.79 22.60 -9.52
C ASP A 9 -16.27 22.80 -9.61
N HIS A 10 -15.54 21.82 -10.15
CA HIS A 10 -14.10 21.91 -10.41
C HIS A 10 -13.76 21.66 -11.88
N GLN A 11 -12.94 22.55 -12.47
CA GLN A 11 -12.38 22.32 -13.80
C GLN A 11 -11.10 21.47 -13.70
N ILE A 12 -11.16 20.24 -14.20
CA ILE A 12 -10.08 19.25 -14.17
C ILE A 12 -9.61 19.02 -15.61
N PHE A 13 -8.54 19.74 -16.01
CA PHE A 13 -8.11 19.82 -17.40
C PHE A 13 -9.28 20.25 -18.32
N ASP A 14 -9.63 19.43 -19.31
CA ASP A 14 -10.71 19.69 -20.27
C ASP A 14 -12.09 19.20 -19.80
N HIS A 15 -12.21 18.76 -18.53
CA HIS A 15 -13.42 18.15 -17.99
C HIS A 15 -13.93 18.86 -16.73
N LEU A 16 -15.25 19.04 -16.65
CA LEU A 16 -15.93 19.55 -15.47
C LEU A 16 -16.29 18.41 -14.52
N LEU A 17 -15.77 18.47 -13.29
CA LEU A 17 -16.26 17.69 -12.15
C LEU A 17 -17.36 18.52 -11.48
N ALA A 18 -18.63 18.21 -11.77
CA ALA A 18 -19.76 18.96 -11.23
C ALA A 18 -19.98 18.68 -9.73
N ALA A 19 -20.48 19.69 -9.00
CA ALA A 19 -20.89 19.57 -7.61
C ALA A 19 -21.84 18.36 -7.40
N GLY A 20 -21.65 17.62 -6.31
CA GLY A 20 -22.40 16.39 -6.02
C GLY A 20 -21.91 15.12 -6.74
N THR A 21 -21.00 15.21 -7.72
CA THR A 21 -20.34 14.04 -8.33
C THR A 21 -19.13 13.58 -7.49
N THR A 22 -18.58 12.37 -7.71
CA THR A 22 -17.55 11.82 -6.81
C THR A 22 -16.20 12.56 -6.93
N ALA A 23 -15.82 13.34 -5.91
CA ALA A 23 -14.52 14.00 -5.82
C ALA A 23 -13.44 13.13 -5.16
N GLY A 24 -13.80 12.13 -4.36
CA GLY A 24 -12.80 11.28 -3.71
C GLY A 24 -13.31 9.89 -3.34
N GLN A 25 -12.37 8.96 -3.21
CA GLN A 25 -12.63 7.56 -2.87
C GLN A 25 -11.58 7.02 -1.89
N ARG A 26 -12.04 6.50 -0.75
CA ARG A 26 -11.23 5.75 0.20
C ARG A 26 -11.57 4.27 0.15
N TRP A 27 -10.54 3.46 -0.09
CA TRP A 27 -10.62 2.00 -0.12
C TRP A 27 -9.78 1.42 1.01
N ASN A 28 -10.28 0.39 1.66
CA ASN A 28 -9.54 -0.37 2.65
C ASN A 28 -9.87 -1.85 2.44
N TRP A 29 -8.86 -2.66 2.18
CA TRP A 29 -8.97 -4.11 2.07
C TRP A 29 -8.14 -4.76 3.17
N VAL A 30 -8.69 -5.80 3.81
CA VAL A 30 -8.05 -6.48 4.93
C VAL A 30 -8.04 -7.98 4.69
N GLY A 31 -6.85 -8.53 4.47
CA GLY A 31 -6.58 -9.96 4.50
C GLY A 31 -6.51 -10.46 5.93
N ARG A 32 -7.38 -11.42 6.28
CA ARG A 32 -7.47 -12.00 7.63
C ARG A 32 -7.17 -13.50 7.63
N ARG A 33 -6.48 -13.99 8.67
CA ARG A 33 -6.39 -15.42 9.02
C ARG A 33 -6.95 -15.59 10.43
N ASN A 34 -7.86 -16.54 10.64
CA ASN A 34 -8.46 -16.83 11.94
C ASN A 34 -9.08 -15.58 12.64
N GLY A 35 -9.60 -14.63 11.85
CA GLY A 35 -10.16 -13.35 12.33
C GLY A 35 -9.14 -12.23 12.55
N GLU A 36 -7.86 -12.55 12.68
CA GLU A 36 -6.76 -11.58 12.82
C GLU A 36 -6.39 -10.95 11.47
N ALA A 37 -6.16 -9.64 11.45
CA ALA A 37 -5.73 -8.90 10.26
C ALA A 37 -4.21 -9.02 10.11
N LEU A 38 -3.75 -9.62 9.00
CA LEU A 38 -2.34 -9.83 8.70
C LEU A 38 -1.83 -8.95 7.55
N ILE A 39 -2.73 -8.60 6.63
CA ILE A 39 -2.46 -7.74 5.48
C ILE A 39 -3.55 -6.66 5.45
N GLU A 40 -3.14 -5.40 5.45
CA GLU A 40 -4.03 -4.26 5.20
C GLU A 40 -3.53 -3.56 3.91
N ILE A 41 -4.46 -3.10 3.06
CA ILE A 41 -4.20 -2.26 1.88
C ILE A 41 -5.13 -1.06 1.94
N GLU A 42 -4.61 0.17 2.07
CA GLU A 42 -5.41 1.40 2.10
C GLU A 42 -5.18 2.34 0.90
N THR A 43 -6.24 2.43 0.08
CA THR A 43 -6.70 3.43 -0.91
C THR A 43 -7.12 4.82 -0.42
N LEU A 44 -6.53 5.94 -0.86
CA LEU A 44 -7.20 7.27 -0.82
C LEU A 44 -6.92 8.09 -2.10
N TRP A 45 -7.93 8.25 -2.95
CA TRP A 45 -7.90 9.05 -4.17
C TRP A 45 -8.72 10.33 -3.97
N THR A 46 -8.26 11.48 -4.46
CA THR A 46 -9.00 12.76 -4.40
C THR A 46 -8.73 13.64 -5.62
N VAL A 47 -9.77 14.34 -6.09
CA VAL A 47 -9.77 15.31 -7.19
C VAL A 47 -10.32 16.64 -6.66
N GLY A 48 -9.90 17.78 -7.21
CA GLY A 48 -10.33 19.11 -6.74
C GLY A 48 -9.71 19.59 -5.42
N GLY A 49 -8.85 18.78 -4.79
CA GLY A 49 -8.15 19.12 -3.53
C GLY A 49 -9.02 19.00 -2.27
N GLU A 50 -10.28 18.58 -2.41
CA GLU A 50 -11.17 18.31 -1.28
C GLU A 50 -10.69 17.09 -0.50
N TYR A 51 -10.50 17.25 0.82
CA TYR A 51 -9.97 16.20 1.69
C TYR A 51 -10.69 16.18 3.04
N PRO A 52 -11.51 15.17 3.34
CA PRO A 52 -12.31 15.13 4.56
C PRO A 52 -11.44 15.16 5.81
N GLY A 53 -11.89 15.91 6.83
CA GLY A 53 -11.14 16.07 8.08
C GLY A 53 -10.91 14.77 8.86
N HIS A 54 -11.76 13.75 8.65
CA HIS A 54 -11.64 12.43 9.27
C HIS A 54 -10.83 11.41 8.46
N TRP A 55 -10.38 11.77 7.25
CA TRP A 55 -9.48 10.92 6.47
C TRP A 55 -8.03 11.09 6.95
N PRO A 56 -7.23 10.01 7.03
CA PRO A 56 -5.80 10.11 7.34
C PRO A 56 -5.10 10.94 6.27
N LYS A 57 -4.13 11.77 6.65
CA LYS A 57 -3.34 12.60 5.72
C LYS A 57 -1.89 12.09 5.63
N PRO A 58 -1.62 11.00 4.89
CA PRO A 58 -0.27 10.47 4.70
C PRO A 58 0.57 11.39 3.79
N ALA A 59 1.88 11.17 3.78
CA ALA A 59 2.76 11.77 2.76
C ALA A 59 2.41 11.22 1.36
N HIS A 60 2.52 12.06 0.34
CA HIS A 60 2.23 11.68 -1.04
C HIS A 60 3.10 10.52 -1.52
N GLY A 61 2.49 9.54 -2.19
CA GLY A 61 3.14 8.32 -2.66
C GLY A 61 2.84 7.09 -1.82
N TRP A 62 3.66 6.06 -2.00
CA TRP A 62 3.42 4.70 -1.55
C TRP A 62 4.12 4.43 -0.22
N THR A 63 3.44 3.83 0.75
CA THR A 63 4.06 3.46 2.03
C THR A 63 3.87 1.97 2.31
N LEU A 64 4.97 1.23 2.31
CA LEU A 64 5.03 -0.17 2.73
C LEU A 64 5.58 -0.23 4.17
N THR A 65 4.84 -0.88 5.06
CA THR A 65 5.31 -1.24 6.40
C THR A 65 5.21 -2.75 6.58
N ILE A 66 6.30 -3.37 7.01
CA ILE A 66 6.41 -4.78 7.36
C ILE A 66 6.82 -4.81 8.83
N GLU A 67 5.89 -5.05 9.75
CA GLU A 67 6.26 -5.23 11.14
C GLU A 67 6.70 -6.68 11.36
N GLY A 68 7.86 -6.88 11.96
CA GLY A 68 8.52 -8.19 12.12
C GLY A 68 9.93 -8.07 12.72
N ASP A 69 10.79 -9.05 12.49
CA ASP A 69 12.20 -9.03 12.92
C ASP A 69 13.15 -9.27 11.72
N PRO A 70 13.75 -8.22 11.12
CA PRO A 70 13.60 -6.80 11.45
C PRO A 70 12.26 -6.22 10.97
N SER A 71 11.75 -5.22 11.69
CA SER A 71 10.64 -4.39 11.21
C SER A 71 11.17 -3.39 10.17
N MET A 72 10.45 -3.23 9.06
CA MET A 72 10.86 -2.42 7.91
C MET A 72 9.75 -1.45 7.51
N ARG A 73 10.14 -0.23 7.14
CA ARG A 73 9.23 0.73 6.51
C ARG A 73 9.93 1.39 5.34
N THR A 74 9.24 1.47 4.21
CA THR A 74 9.72 2.08 2.98
C THR A 74 8.64 3.02 2.46
N HIS A 75 9.05 4.22 2.09
CA HIS A 75 8.21 5.19 1.40
C HIS A 75 8.79 5.44 0.02
N SER A 76 7.95 5.55 -1.00
CA SER A 76 8.39 5.64 -2.40
C SER A 76 7.43 6.50 -3.21
N MET A 77 7.97 7.39 -4.03
CA MET A 77 7.20 8.32 -4.85
C MET A 77 7.89 8.50 -6.21
N SER A 78 7.11 8.42 -7.28
CA SER A 78 7.56 8.64 -8.66
C SER A 78 7.18 10.05 -9.10
N LEU A 79 8.17 10.96 -9.16
CA LEU A 79 8.02 12.30 -9.73
C LEU A 79 8.85 12.43 -11.00
N ALA A 80 8.57 13.45 -11.82
CA ALA A 80 9.41 13.80 -12.97
C ALA A 80 10.76 14.40 -12.54
N SER A 81 10.78 15.12 -11.42
CA SER A 81 11.97 15.61 -10.75
C SER A 81 11.70 15.87 -9.25
N PHE A 82 12.77 15.93 -8.47
CA PHE A 82 12.78 16.42 -7.08
C PHE A 82 13.49 17.78 -6.94
N THR A 83 14.09 18.30 -8.02
CA THR A 83 15.00 19.47 -7.99
C THR A 83 14.59 20.61 -8.92
N ARG A 84 13.57 20.40 -9.77
CA ARG A 84 12.97 21.42 -10.63
C ARG A 84 11.47 21.27 -10.63
N ASP A 85 10.79 22.34 -11.01
CA ASP A 85 9.38 22.27 -11.39
C ASP A 85 9.22 21.41 -12.66
N ALA A 86 8.12 20.68 -12.72
CA ALA A 86 7.74 19.84 -13.84
C ALA A 86 6.23 19.93 -14.04
N THR A 87 5.77 19.71 -15.27
CA THR A 87 4.33 19.73 -15.55
C THR A 87 3.65 18.49 -14.96
N ILE A 88 2.36 18.60 -14.69
CA ILE A 88 1.57 17.47 -14.20
C ILE A 88 1.57 16.30 -15.21
N GLU A 89 1.65 16.58 -16.51
CA GLU A 89 1.85 15.57 -17.56
C GLU A 89 3.17 14.80 -17.40
N GLU A 90 4.28 15.50 -17.12
CA GLU A 90 5.56 14.84 -16.83
C GLU A 90 5.49 13.96 -15.59
N HIS A 91 4.80 14.39 -14.54
CA HIS A 91 4.59 13.61 -13.32
C HIS A 91 3.73 12.35 -13.58
N VAL A 92 2.62 12.49 -14.32
CA VAL A 92 1.77 11.37 -14.76
C VAL A 92 2.58 10.39 -15.62
N ARG A 93 3.44 10.89 -16.52
CA ARG A 93 4.34 10.07 -17.33
C ARG A 93 5.35 9.31 -16.47
N SER A 94 5.92 9.94 -15.43
CA SER A 94 6.85 9.28 -14.50
C SER A 94 6.18 8.11 -13.75
N ALA A 95 4.98 8.32 -13.21
CA ALA A 95 4.19 7.28 -12.55
C ALA A 95 3.77 6.15 -13.52
N SER A 96 3.40 6.51 -14.75
CA SER A 96 3.04 5.55 -15.81
C SER A 96 4.23 4.67 -16.20
N VAL A 97 5.43 5.25 -16.35
CA VAL A 97 6.66 4.51 -16.62
C VAL A 97 6.99 3.57 -15.46
N ALA A 98 6.98 4.06 -14.20
CA ALA A 98 7.25 3.24 -13.03
C ALA A 98 6.32 2.01 -12.93
N THR A 99 5.04 2.19 -13.28
CA THR A 99 4.05 1.11 -13.35
C THR A 99 4.35 0.14 -14.51
N GLY A 100 4.58 0.66 -15.71
CA GLY A 100 4.88 -0.14 -16.91
C GLY A 100 6.17 -0.96 -16.80
N MET A 101 7.18 -0.48 -16.06
CA MET A 101 8.43 -1.23 -15.84
C MET A 101 8.21 -2.54 -15.10
N GLN A 102 7.19 -2.67 -14.24
CA GLN A 102 6.88 -3.95 -13.60
C GLN A 102 6.53 -5.02 -14.63
N ILE A 103 5.78 -4.65 -15.67
CA ILE A 103 5.37 -5.56 -16.75
C ILE A 103 6.58 -5.89 -17.65
N LEU A 104 7.34 -4.88 -18.08
CA LEU A 104 8.51 -5.11 -18.96
C LEU A 104 9.58 -5.98 -18.28
N ASN A 105 9.86 -5.74 -16.99
CA ASN A 105 10.81 -6.55 -16.24
C ASN A 105 10.35 -8.00 -16.02
N ALA A 106 9.04 -8.27 -16.11
CA ALA A 106 8.51 -9.63 -16.03
C ALA A 106 8.58 -10.40 -17.36
N VAL A 107 8.74 -9.74 -18.51
CA VAL A 107 8.70 -10.38 -19.84
C VAL A 107 9.66 -11.58 -19.96
N PRO A 108 10.95 -11.51 -19.57
CA PRO A 108 11.86 -12.66 -19.70
C PRO A 108 11.36 -13.88 -18.91
N ALA A 109 10.95 -13.66 -17.65
CA ALA A 109 10.44 -14.72 -16.79
C ALA A 109 9.11 -15.33 -17.28
N VAL A 110 8.28 -14.54 -17.98
CA VAL A 110 7.05 -15.04 -18.63
C VAL A 110 7.38 -15.87 -19.88
N CYS A 111 8.36 -15.46 -20.68
CA CYS A 111 8.80 -16.22 -21.86
C CYS A 111 9.44 -17.58 -21.50
N GLU A 112 10.07 -17.68 -20.33
CA GLU A 112 10.68 -18.92 -19.80
C GLU A 112 9.69 -19.82 -19.06
N ALA A 113 8.48 -19.33 -18.73
CA ALA A 113 7.50 -20.07 -17.93
C ALA A 113 6.76 -21.16 -18.73
N PRO A 114 6.43 -22.31 -18.11
CA PRO A 114 5.50 -23.27 -18.69
C PRO A 114 4.10 -22.66 -18.90
N PRO A 115 3.33 -23.12 -19.92
CA PRO A 115 1.96 -22.65 -20.14
C PRO A 115 1.06 -22.85 -18.91
N GLY A 116 0.41 -21.78 -18.46
CA GLY A 116 -0.53 -21.79 -17.33
C GLY A 116 -0.50 -20.50 -16.51
N PHE A 117 -1.14 -20.51 -15.36
CA PHE A 117 -1.11 -19.39 -14.41
C PHE A 117 0.17 -19.45 -13.56
N ALA A 118 1.19 -18.66 -13.94
CA ALA A 118 2.36 -18.45 -13.11
C ALA A 118 2.07 -17.47 -11.96
N SER A 119 2.19 -17.93 -10.71
CA SER A 119 2.12 -17.05 -9.54
C SER A 119 3.46 -16.35 -9.32
N THR A 120 3.49 -15.02 -9.38
CA THR A 120 4.70 -14.17 -9.26
C THR A 120 5.27 -14.05 -7.83
N LEU A 121 5.15 -15.11 -7.00
CA LEU A 121 5.47 -15.13 -5.57
C LEU A 121 6.76 -15.92 -5.16
N PRO A 122 7.92 -15.81 -5.86
CA PRO A 122 9.16 -16.35 -5.30
C PRO A 122 9.81 -15.45 -4.24
N LEU A 123 9.50 -14.13 -4.20
CA LEU A 123 10.34 -13.13 -3.51
C LEU A 123 9.91 -12.70 -2.10
N ILE A 124 8.67 -12.94 -1.67
CA ILE A 124 8.25 -12.76 -0.26
C ILE A 124 7.64 -14.07 0.23
N ARG A 125 8.47 -14.91 0.85
CA ARG A 125 8.04 -16.10 1.59
C ARG A 125 8.32 -15.87 3.07
N SER A 126 7.31 -15.94 3.92
CA SER A 126 7.54 -15.99 5.36
C SER A 126 8.25 -17.30 5.70
N HIS A 127 9.42 -17.22 6.34
CA HIS A 127 10.15 -18.44 6.75
C HIS A 127 9.40 -19.16 7.90
N THR A 128 8.67 -18.39 8.71
CA THR A 128 7.50 -18.82 9.49
C THR A 128 6.31 -19.01 8.55
N GLY A 129 6.24 -20.17 7.89
CA GLY A 129 5.26 -20.42 6.83
C GLY A 129 3.80 -20.39 7.30
N SER A 130 2.89 -20.19 6.33
CA SER A 130 1.43 -20.33 6.50
C SER A 130 0.96 -21.78 6.70
N GLY A 131 1.75 -22.61 7.38
CA GLY A 131 1.32 -23.92 7.84
C GLY A 131 0.46 -23.80 9.11
N ASP A 132 -0.35 -24.81 9.37
CA ASP A 132 -0.96 -24.98 10.69
C ASP A 132 0.05 -25.66 11.62
N CYS A 133 0.10 -25.23 12.88
CA CYS A 133 1.06 -25.73 13.87
C CYS A 133 0.68 -27.13 14.41
N THR A 134 0.55 -28.12 13.52
CA THR A 134 0.34 -29.53 13.87
C THR A 134 1.66 -30.31 13.85
N GLY A 135 2.55 -29.92 14.77
CA GLY A 135 3.58 -30.77 15.39
C GLY A 135 4.62 -31.47 14.50
N VAL A 136 5.83 -30.93 14.47
CA VAL A 136 7.06 -31.68 14.83
C VAL A 136 8.14 -30.74 15.38
N ASN A 137 8.96 -31.26 16.30
CA ASN A 137 10.04 -30.58 17.04
C ASN A 137 10.90 -29.59 16.22
N GLY A 138 11.06 -28.34 16.69
CA GLY A 138 11.85 -27.34 15.92
C GLY A 138 12.03 -25.94 16.52
N TYR A 139 12.28 -25.80 17.82
CA TYR A 139 12.95 -24.60 18.40
C TYR A 139 12.31 -23.20 18.21
N CYS A 140 11.09 -23.00 18.71
CA CYS A 140 10.50 -21.66 18.87
C CYS A 140 11.23 -20.85 19.98
N ARG A 141 12.29 -20.09 19.62
CA ARG A 141 12.95 -19.16 20.55
C ARG A 141 12.15 -17.86 20.68
N ARG A 142 11.39 -17.78 21.77
CA ARG A 142 10.61 -16.62 22.20
C ARG A 142 11.53 -15.44 22.56
N VAL A 143 11.77 -14.50 21.64
CA VAL A 143 12.52 -13.27 21.92
C VAL A 143 11.64 -12.31 22.73
N THR A 144 12.16 -11.83 23.86
CA THR A 144 11.41 -11.01 24.83
C THR A 144 11.92 -9.58 24.93
N LYS A 145 11.02 -8.61 24.77
CA LYS A 145 11.11 -7.18 25.21
C LYS A 145 12.26 -6.32 24.67
N LYS A 146 11.91 -5.15 24.10
CA LYS A 146 11.90 -3.88 24.87
C LYS A 146 11.04 -2.79 24.19
N GLU A 147 10.72 -1.73 24.92
CA GLU A 147 9.84 -0.64 24.50
C GLU A 147 10.58 0.48 23.76
N VAL A 148 9.94 1.05 22.73
CA VAL A 148 10.07 2.48 22.37
C VAL A 148 8.67 3.03 22.05
N ARG A 149 8.27 4.13 22.70
CA ARG A 149 7.22 5.07 22.27
C ARG A 149 7.96 6.30 21.73
N ALA A 150 7.50 7.08 20.76
CA ALA A 150 6.17 7.59 20.40
C ALA A 150 6.23 8.08 18.92
N ALA A 151 5.22 8.60 18.21
CA ALA A 151 3.76 8.40 18.09
C ALA A 151 3.35 9.16 16.78
N THR A 152 2.14 9.10 16.22
CA THR A 152 0.84 8.60 16.68
C THR A 152 0.10 7.92 15.53
N VAL A 153 -0.40 6.70 15.76
CA VAL A 153 -1.52 6.09 15.00
C VAL A 153 -2.44 5.45 16.03
N THR A 154 -3.76 5.57 15.82
CA THR A 154 -4.80 5.25 16.79
C THR A 154 -4.68 3.83 17.37
N SER A 155 -5.01 3.70 18.66
CA SER A 155 -4.63 2.58 19.51
C SER A 155 -5.22 1.21 19.12
N ALA A 156 -4.35 0.23 18.95
CA ALA A 156 -4.60 -1.17 19.31
C ALA A 156 -3.34 -1.76 19.96
N ARG A 157 -3.46 -2.21 21.22
CA ARG A 157 -2.32 -2.65 22.06
C ARG A 157 -2.47 -4.11 22.44
N LYS A 158 -1.74 -5.02 21.79
CA LYS A 158 -1.14 -6.24 22.41
C LYS A 158 -0.32 -7.12 21.45
N ARG A 159 0.97 -7.27 21.80
CA ARG A 159 1.77 -8.50 21.79
C ARG A 159 1.77 -9.38 20.52
N GLY A 160 2.74 -9.09 19.64
CA GLY A 160 3.63 -10.13 19.09
C GLY A 160 3.05 -11.08 18.05
N CYS A 161 2.70 -10.53 16.89
CA CYS A 161 2.72 -11.20 15.59
C CYS A 161 3.04 -10.16 14.51
N ASP A 162 3.59 -10.65 13.40
CA ASP A 162 4.15 -9.83 12.32
C ASP A 162 3.02 -9.36 11.38
N CYS A 163 2.74 -8.06 11.37
CA CYS A 163 1.69 -7.46 10.54
C CYS A 163 2.29 -6.72 9.34
N LEU A 164 1.91 -7.11 8.12
CA LEU A 164 2.22 -6.33 6.93
C LEU A 164 1.11 -5.31 6.66
N ARG A 165 1.48 -4.03 6.68
CA ARG A 165 0.62 -2.91 6.29
C ARG A 165 1.11 -2.33 4.98
N TYR A 166 0.39 -2.64 3.91
CA TYR A 166 0.52 -1.95 2.64
C TYR A 166 -0.41 -0.72 2.69
N ILE A 167 0.09 0.44 2.30
CA ILE A 167 -0.75 1.61 2.03
C ILE A 167 -0.49 1.99 0.58
N THR A 168 -1.55 1.88 -0.21
CA THR A 168 -1.53 1.89 -1.67
C THR A 168 -2.30 3.13 -2.08
N LEU A 169 -1.64 4.22 -2.46
CA LEU A 169 -2.26 5.51 -2.76
C LEU A 169 -2.00 5.87 -4.21
N TRP A 170 -3.06 5.92 -5.01
CA TRP A 170 -3.06 6.48 -6.36
C TRP A 170 -3.72 7.87 -6.33
#